data_AF-A0A6A3C2C5-F1
#
_entry.id   AF-A0A6A3C2C5-F1
#
_cell.length_a   1.000
_cell.length_b   1.000
_cell.length_c   1.000
_cell.angle_alpha   90.00
_cell.angle_beta   90.00
_cell.angle_gamma   90.00
#
_symmetry.space_group_name_H-M   'P 1'
#
loop_
_entity.id
_entity.type
_entity.pdbx_description
1 polymer ?
#
loop_
_entity_poly.entity_id
_entity_poly.type
_entity_poly.pdbx_seq_one_letter_code
_entity_poly.pdbx_strand_id
1 'polypeptide(L)' 'MGINRGHFVIKKELAPRPSNRKGKTSKRVHFKVAKRKLGTHKRAKKKREEMSSVLRKMRSAGGAEKKK' A
#
# COMPACT_ATOMS: atom_id res chain seq x y z
N MET A 1 -16.00 -1.64 -34.98
CA MET A 1 -16.10 -2.90 -34.21
C MET A 1 -15.88 -2.58 -32.73
N GLY A 2 -16.86 -2.87 -31.87
CA GLY A 2 -16.93 -2.33 -30.50
C GLY A 2 -16.02 -3.04 -29.49
N ILE A 3 -15.51 -2.27 -28.53
CA ILE A 3 -14.48 -2.59 -27.52
C ILE A 3 -14.86 -3.78 -26.61
N ASN A 4 -16.11 -4.23 -26.60
CA ASN A 4 -16.65 -5.28 -25.73
C ASN A 4 -17.24 -6.47 -26.49
N ARG A 5 -16.68 -6.86 -27.64
CA ARG A 5 -17.10 -8.09 -28.33
C ARG A 5 -16.03 -9.18 -28.20
N GLY A 6 -16.28 -10.12 -27.30
CA GLY A 6 -15.45 -11.30 -27.02
C GLY A 6 -16.08 -12.17 -25.92
N HIS A 7 -15.57 -13.38 -25.73
CA HIS A 7 -16.06 -14.31 -24.70
C HIS A 7 -15.83 -13.70 -23.31
N PHE A 8 -16.90 -13.42 -22.56
CA PHE A 8 -16.81 -12.94 -21.18
C PHE A 8 -16.37 -14.10 -20.28
N VAL A 9 -15.06 -14.32 -20.20
CA VAL A 9 -14.48 -15.19 -19.17
C VAL A 9 -14.54 -14.40 -17.88
N ILE A 10 -15.58 -14.65 -17.06
CA ILE A 10 -15.72 -14.10 -15.72
C ILE A 10 -14.35 -14.17 -15.04
N LYS A 11 -13.73 -13.02 -14.80
CA LYS A 11 -12.37 -12.96 -14.26
C LYS A 11 -12.42 -13.47 -12.83
N LYS A 12 -11.95 -14.70 -12.62
CA LYS A 12 -11.80 -15.30 -11.29
C LYS A 12 -10.71 -14.52 -10.56
N GLU A 13 -10.99 -14.01 -9.36
CA GLU A 13 -9.96 -13.32 -8.58
C GLU A 13 -8.87 -14.31 -8.17
N LEU A 14 -7.69 -14.15 -8.75
CA LEU A 14 -6.53 -15.00 -8.46
C LEU A 14 -5.90 -14.58 -7.13
N ALA A 15 -5.48 -15.57 -6.35
CA ALA A 15 -4.74 -15.32 -5.12
C ALA A 15 -3.47 -14.49 -5.40
N PRO A 16 -3.12 -13.54 -4.52
CA PRO A 16 -1.97 -12.67 -4.74
C PRO A 16 -0.66 -13.47 -4.71
N ARG A 17 0.11 -13.37 -5.81
CA ARG A 17 1.42 -14.02 -5.94
C ARG A 17 2.41 -13.54 -4.86
N PRO A 18 3.27 -14.41 -4.30
CA PRO A 18 4.23 -14.03 -3.26
C PRO A 18 5.25 -12.98 -3.75
N SER A 19 5.61 -12.99 -5.03
CA SER A 19 6.45 -11.96 -5.66
C SER A 19 5.88 -10.55 -5.51
N ASN A 20 4.54 -10.40 -5.52
CA ASN A 20 3.87 -9.11 -5.33
C ASN A 20 4.07 -8.52 -3.93
N ARG A 21 4.64 -9.26 -2.97
CA ARG A 21 4.98 -8.77 -1.62
C ARG A 21 6.39 -8.17 -1.55
N LYS A 22 7.28 -8.47 -2.51
CA LYS A 22 8.65 -7.92 -2.58
C LYS A 22 8.59 -6.42 -2.86
N GLY A 23 9.44 -5.64 -2.18
CA GLY A 23 9.50 -4.17 -2.34
C GLY A 23 8.35 -3.39 -1.67
N LYS A 24 7.28 -4.04 -1.23
CA LYS A 24 6.20 -3.35 -0.51
C LYS A 24 6.64 -2.95 0.89
N THR A 25 6.34 -1.70 1.23
CA THR A 25 6.61 -1.12 2.55
C THR A 25 5.69 -1.73 3.60
N SER A 26 6.09 -2.86 4.18
CA SER A 26 5.35 -3.47 5.29
C SER A 26 5.63 -2.77 6.62
N LYS A 27 4.72 -2.97 7.58
CA LYS A 27 4.83 -2.54 8.98
C LYS A 27 6.17 -2.90 9.62
N ARG A 28 6.73 -4.08 9.29
CA ARG A 28 8.03 -4.55 9.79
C ARG A 28 9.20 -3.83 9.15
N VAL A 29 9.15 -3.60 7.83
CA VAL A 29 10.22 -2.91 7.09
C VAL A 29 10.35 -1.46 7.55
N HIS A 30 9.23 -0.75 7.67
CA HIS A 30 9.22 0.62 8.22
C HIS A 30 9.79 0.68 9.63
N PHE A 31 9.39 -0.25 10.49
CA PHE A 31 9.88 -0.30 11.86
C PHE A 31 11.39 -0.57 11.92
N LYS A 32 11.92 -1.51 11.12
CA LYS A 32 13.37 -1.79 11.07
C LYS A 32 14.17 -0.56 10.61
N VAL A 33 13.70 0.15 9.58
CA VAL A 33 14.36 1.37 9.09
C VAL A 33 14.31 2.47 10.15
N ALA A 34 13.14 2.72 10.75
CA ALA A 34 13.00 3.73 11.80
C ALA A 34 13.82 3.42 13.06
N LYS A 35 13.93 2.15 13.46
CA LYS A 35 14.75 1.72 14.60
C LYS A 35 16.25 1.89 14.32
N ARG A 36 16.72 1.59 13.09
CA ARG A 36 18.10 1.87 12.68
C ARG A 36 18.41 3.36 12.65
N LYS A 37 17.47 4.21 12.22
CA LYS A 37 17.66 5.67 12.16
C LYS A 37 17.51 6.39 13.52
N LEU A 38 16.52 6.01 14.33
CA LEU A 38 16.14 6.71 15.58
C LEU A 38 16.73 6.06 16.84
N GLY A 39 17.37 4.90 16.72
CA GLY A 39 18.07 4.18 17.78
C GLY A 39 17.16 3.48 18.81
N THR A 40 15.95 3.99 19.09
CA THR A 40 15.09 3.48 20.18
C THR A 40 13.78 2.85 19.69
N HIS A 41 13.26 1.88 20.45
CA HIS A 41 12.07 1.11 20.07
C HIS A 41 10.79 1.97 20.17
N LYS A 42 10.65 2.77 21.24
CA LYS A 42 9.51 3.67 21.45
C LYS A 42 9.40 4.74 20.35
N ARG A 43 10.51 5.40 19.98
CA ARG A 43 10.52 6.40 18.88
C ARG A 43 10.20 5.77 17.53
N ALA A 44 10.72 4.57 17.24
CA ALA A 44 10.41 3.85 16.01
C ALA A 44 8.93 3.44 15.90
N LYS A 45 8.29 3.02 17.01
CA LYS A 45 6.85 2.75 17.05
C LYS A 45 6.04 4.03 16.78
N LYS A 46 6.38 5.14 17.44
CA LYS A 46 5.70 6.42 17.23
C LYS A 46 5.80 6.89 15.77
N LYS A 47 7.01 6.89 15.20
CA LYS A 47 7.22 7.29 13.80
C LYS A 47 6.47 6.39 12.81
N ARG A 48 6.35 5.09 13.11
CA ARG A 48 5.56 4.17 12.27
C ARG A 48 4.07 4.53 12.25
N GLU A 49 3.48 4.86 13.39
CA GLU A 49 2.06 5.25 13.46
C GLU A 49 1.80 6.60 12.77
N GLU A 50 2.70 7.57 12.93
CA GLU A 50 2.65 8.86 12.21
C GLU A 50 2.71 8.67 10.68
N MET A 51 3.65 7.85 10.19
CA MET A 51 3.77 7.60 8.75
C MET A 51 2.53 6.89 8.19
N SER A 52 1.92 5.99 8.97
CA SER A 52 0.68 5.31 8.58
C SER A 52 -0.50 6.28 8.48
N SER A 53 -0.59 7.26 9.38
CA SER A 53 -1.67 8.25 9.38
C SER A 53 -1.52 9.27 8.24
N VAL A 54 -0.30 9.72 7.95
CA VAL A 54 -0.02 10.61 6.80
C VAL A 54 -0.38 9.95 5.47
N LEU A 55 0.05 8.70 5.27
CA LEU A 55 -0.29 7.95 4.06
C LEU A 55 -1.79 7.69 3.93
N ARG A 56 -2.55 7.64 5.03
CA ARG A 56 -4.02 7.53 5.01
C ARG A 56 -4.66 8.84 4.57
N LYS A 57 -4.20 9.97 5.11
CA LYS A 57 -4.68 11.32 4.72
C LYS A 57 -4.40 11.65 3.25
N MET A 58 -3.20 11.33 2.75
CA MET A 58 -2.86 11.52 1.34
C MET A 58 -3.73 10.66 0.41
N ARG A 59 -4.05 9.43 0.82
CA ARG A 59 -4.92 8.53 0.05
C ARG A 59 -6.39 8.98 0.03
N SER A 60 -6.89 9.59 1.09
CA SER A 60 -8.25 10.16 1.09
C SER A 60 -8.36 11.43 0.25
N ALA A 61 -7.29 12.24 0.19
CA ALA A 61 -7.27 13.46 -0.63
C ALA A 61 -7.15 13.14 -2.13
N GLY A 62 -6.25 12.23 -2.53
CA GLY A 62 -6.00 11.92 -3.95
C GLY A 62 -7.05 11.01 -4.62
N GLY A 63 -8.05 10.52 -3.88
CA GLY A 63 -9.13 9.71 -4.43
C GLY A 63 -10.28 10.50 -5.06
N ALA A 64 -10.34 11.82 -4.80
CA ALA A 64 -11.43 12.69 -5.27
C ALA A 64 -11.24 13.18 -6.72
N GLU A 65 -10.01 13.28 -7.22
CA GLU A 65 -9.73 13.82 -8.57
C GLU A 65 -9.95 12.83 -9.72
N LYS A 66 -10.10 11.52 -9.45
CA LYS A 66 -10.27 10.50 -10.50
C LYS A 66 -11.71 10.06 -10.77
N LYS A 67 -12.70 10.77 -10.24
CA LYS A 67 -14.12 10.58 -10.58
C LYS A 67 -14.71 11.87 -11.14
N LYS A 68 -14.34 12.20 -12.38
CA LYS A 68 -15.11 13.08 -13.25
C LYS A 68 -14.87 12.66 -14.69
#